data_AF-A0A9D5AJ78-F1
#
_entry.id   AF-A0A9D5AJ78-F1
#
_cell.length_a   1.000
_cell.length_b   1.000
_cell.length_c   1.000
_cell.angle_alpha   90.00
_cell.angle_beta   90.00
_cell.angle_gamma   90.00
#
_symmetry.space_group_name_H-M   'P 1'
#
loop_
_entity.id
_entity.type
_entity.pdbx_description
1 polymer ?
#
loop_
_entity_poly.entity_id
_entity_poly.type
_entity_poly.pdbx_seq_one_letter_code
_entity_poly.pdbx_strand_id
1 'polypeptide(L)'
;MGSAMADVVVDAMVAEAVRHDKASFAGDLQSLSWSSMAVGGICGSLFGGFALSSLRIDAIFLLFSILPCIQLLSCYFVKENSVNIEDLVEDSTAKDTQTNGSSNSRALDEDSPLTKKSNSSTRKRKKGKKNTKNKAVNTRKSKVLDKGDSLATKSFHSLKNAAYDLCRAFRQPMILRPMSWFFLAHITIPNLSTVLFYYETEVLKLEASFLGTARVVGWLGLMLGTFIYNRHLKHMTLRRILMYAHVALAFLNLLQIAVVSRKNIAFGVSDRVMVLFGSALVDAINQFKFMPFLILSGRLCPPGIEGTLFALFMSINNLGTTIGSFVGAGLASILNIDSGSFDNLLLGIVIHALCNFIPIAFLFLIPKEATGSSG
;
A
#
# COMPACT_ATOMS: atom_id res chain seq x y z
N MET A 1 8.86 4.23 11.62
CA MET A 1 8.27 5.30 10.79
C MET A 1 9.00 5.45 9.46
N GLY A 2 10.31 5.78 9.42
CA GLY A 2 11.04 5.94 8.15
C GLY A 2 11.02 4.72 7.21
N SER A 3 11.26 3.51 7.74
CA SER A 3 11.18 2.28 6.93
C SER A 3 9.77 2.01 6.37
N ALA A 4 8.70 2.36 7.10
CA ALA A 4 7.34 2.17 6.61
C ALA A 4 7.02 3.13 5.46
N MET A 5 7.54 4.37 5.50
CA MET A 5 7.37 5.31 4.38
C MET A 5 8.14 4.84 3.14
N ALA A 6 9.37 4.37 3.30
CA ALA A 6 10.16 3.83 2.20
C ALA A 6 9.51 2.59 1.57
N ASP A 7 9.00 1.68 2.40
CA ASP A 7 8.28 0.47 1.96
C ASP A 7 7.04 0.81 1.12
N VAL A 8 6.21 1.74 1.60
CA VAL A 8 5.03 2.24 0.87
C VAL A 8 5.41 2.86 -0.48
N VAL A 9 6.49 3.64 -0.52
CA VAL A 9 6.96 4.28 -1.76
C VAL A 9 7.46 3.21 -2.74
N VAL A 10 8.22 2.23 -2.28
CA VAL A 10 8.69 1.12 -3.12
C VAL A 10 7.51 0.33 -3.68
N ASP A 11 6.51 -0.01 -2.86
CA ASP A 11 5.30 -0.71 -3.30
C ASP A 11 4.52 0.11 -4.33
N ALA A 12 4.37 1.42 -4.12
CA ALA A 12 3.73 2.33 -5.07
C ALA A 12 4.48 2.40 -6.41
N MET A 13 5.81 2.52 -6.37
CA MET A 13 6.66 2.55 -7.57
C MET A 13 6.61 1.23 -8.34
N VAL A 14 6.66 0.10 -7.64
CA VAL A 14 6.54 -1.23 -8.26
C VAL A 14 5.17 -1.36 -8.93
N ALA A 15 4.11 -0.91 -8.27
CA ALA A 15 2.77 -0.98 -8.83
C ALA A 15 2.55 -0.07 -10.05
N GLU A 16 3.14 1.12 -10.04
CA GLU A 16 3.14 2.03 -11.20
C GLU A 16 3.90 1.40 -12.38
N ALA A 17 5.07 0.81 -12.13
CA ALA A 17 5.86 0.11 -13.14
C ALA A 17 5.11 -1.10 -13.72
N VAL A 18 4.42 -1.88 -12.87
CA VAL A 18 3.57 -3.02 -13.24
C VAL A 18 2.49 -2.65 -14.24
N ARG A 19 2.00 -1.41 -14.21
CA ARG A 19 0.92 -0.95 -15.08
C ARG A 19 1.41 -0.35 -16.39
N HIS A 20 2.60 0.25 -16.39
CA HIS A 20 3.27 0.72 -17.60
C HIS A 20 3.77 -0.44 -18.47
N ASP A 21 4.28 -1.50 -17.84
CA ASP A 21 4.57 -2.76 -18.53
C ASP A 21 3.31 -3.60 -18.73
N LYS A 22 3.28 -4.45 -19.77
CA LYS A 22 2.11 -5.30 -20.09
C LYS A 22 1.64 -6.07 -18.85
N ALA A 23 0.32 -6.18 -18.66
CA ALA A 23 -0.31 -6.85 -17.51
C ALA A 23 0.16 -8.30 -17.23
N SER A 24 0.77 -8.97 -18.21
CA SER A 24 1.42 -10.28 -18.06
C SER A 24 2.70 -10.23 -17.21
N PHE A 25 3.42 -9.10 -17.23
CA PHE A 25 4.67 -8.89 -16.48
C PHE A 25 4.45 -8.40 -15.05
N ALA A 26 3.23 -7.92 -14.75
CA ALA A 26 2.79 -7.46 -13.43
C ALA A 26 3.13 -8.41 -12.28
N GLY A 27 2.80 -9.69 -12.45
CA GLY A 27 3.01 -10.72 -11.43
C GLY A 27 4.49 -11.02 -11.22
N ASP A 28 5.26 -11.02 -12.30
CA ASP A 28 6.68 -11.33 -12.27
C ASP A 28 7.46 -10.20 -11.56
N LEU A 29 7.16 -8.93 -11.86
CA LEU A 29 7.81 -7.79 -11.22
C LEU A 29 7.53 -7.74 -9.71
N GLN A 30 6.28 -7.94 -9.29
CA GLN A 30 5.96 -7.93 -7.87
C GLN A 30 6.56 -9.12 -7.14
N SER A 31 6.56 -10.32 -7.74
CA SER A 31 7.22 -11.48 -7.16
C SER A 31 8.73 -11.30 -7.00
N LEU A 32 9.37 -10.56 -7.91
CA LEU A 32 10.78 -10.23 -7.84
C LEU A 32 11.05 -9.29 -6.66
N SER A 33 10.22 -8.25 -6.47
CA SER A 33 10.32 -7.36 -5.31
C SER A 33 10.18 -8.11 -3.98
N TRP A 34 9.21 -9.03 -3.91
CA TRP A 34 8.99 -9.86 -2.72
C TRP A 34 10.12 -10.88 -2.48
N SER A 35 10.73 -11.40 -3.55
CA SER A 35 11.91 -12.25 -3.44
C SER A 35 13.14 -11.46 -2.96
N SER A 36 13.30 -10.23 -3.44
CA SER A 36 14.34 -9.30 -2.97
C SER A 36 14.17 -8.95 -1.49
N MET A 37 12.92 -8.68 -1.07
CA MET A 37 12.57 -8.46 0.34
C MET A 37 12.94 -9.66 1.21
N ALA A 38 12.64 -10.88 0.74
CA ALA A 38 13.01 -12.11 1.46
C ALA A 38 14.54 -12.26 1.60
N VAL A 39 15.31 -11.98 0.55
CA VAL A 39 16.78 -11.99 0.61
C VAL A 39 17.31 -10.96 1.61
N GLY A 40 16.78 -9.73 1.57
CA GLY A 40 17.10 -8.69 2.54
C GLY A 40 16.76 -9.11 3.98
N GLY A 41 15.62 -9.76 4.16
CA GLY A 41 15.17 -10.32 5.43
C GLY A 41 16.08 -11.44 5.98
N ILE A 42 16.54 -12.35 5.10
CA ILE A 42 17.50 -13.41 5.45
C ILE A 42 18.83 -12.79 5.91
N CYS A 43 19.41 -11.91 5.10
CA CYS A 43 20.66 -11.22 5.40
C CYS A 43 20.55 -10.43 6.71
N GLY A 44 19.45 -9.67 6.87
CA GLY A 44 19.19 -8.87 8.07
C GLY A 44 18.98 -9.72 9.33
N SER A 45 18.31 -10.87 9.23
CA SER A 45 18.08 -11.75 10.37
C SER A 45 19.35 -12.48 10.82
N LEU A 46 20.17 -12.94 9.87
CA LEU A 46 21.48 -13.55 10.15
C LEU A 46 22.43 -12.54 10.80
N PHE A 47 22.55 -11.35 10.18
CA PHE A 47 23.44 -10.31 10.68
C PHE A 47 22.95 -9.73 12.00
N GLY A 48 21.64 -9.56 12.18
CA GLY A 48 21.04 -9.14 13.45
C GLY A 48 21.29 -10.15 14.57
N GLY A 49 21.10 -11.45 14.31
CA GLY A 49 21.39 -12.51 15.28
C GLY A 49 22.86 -12.54 15.69
N PHE A 50 23.79 -12.40 14.72
CA PHE A 50 25.22 -12.32 14.98
C PHE A 50 25.59 -11.06 15.77
N ALA A 51 25.08 -9.90 15.35
CA ALA A 51 25.34 -8.62 16.00
C ALA A 51 24.89 -8.62 17.46
N LEU A 52 23.71 -9.19 17.76
CA LEU A 52 23.22 -9.29 19.14
C LEU A 52 24.10 -10.18 20.04
N SER A 53 24.79 -11.17 19.48
CA SER A 53 25.60 -12.13 20.24
C SER A 53 27.06 -11.67 20.42
N SER A 54 27.63 -10.99 19.42
CA SER A 54 29.07 -10.71 19.36
C SER A 54 29.45 -9.23 19.48
N LEU A 55 28.51 -8.29 19.28
CA LEU A 55 28.79 -6.85 19.28
C LEU A 55 28.19 -6.15 20.50
N ARG A 56 28.87 -5.08 20.93
CA ARG A 56 28.35 -4.18 21.96
C ARG A 56 27.22 -3.32 21.39
N ILE A 57 26.27 -2.94 22.24
CA ILE A 57 25.04 -2.22 21.87
C ILE A 57 25.34 -0.92 21.10
N ASP A 58 26.40 -0.19 21.47
CA ASP A 58 26.86 1.04 20.80
C ASP A 58 27.26 0.81 19.33
N ALA A 59 27.96 -0.29 19.04
CA ALA A 59 28.32 -0.68 17.68
C ALA A 59 27.08 -1.12 16.87
N ILE A 60 26.12 -1.79 17.50
CA ILE A 60 24.85 -2.20 16.87
C ILE A 60 24.06 -0.97 16.41
N PHE A 61 23.93 0.05 17.27
CA PHE A 61 23.23 1.29 16.90
C PHE A 61 23.91 2.02 15.74
N LEU A 62 25.24 2.10 15.74
CA LEU A 62 25.99 2.76 14.66
C LEU A 62 25.82 2.03 13.33
N LEU A 63 25.93 0.71 13.35
CA LEU A 63 25.71 -0.17 12.20
C LEU A 63 24.27 -0.05 11.66
N PHE A 64 23.29 0.00 12.56
CA PHE A 64 21.89 0.17 12.20
C PHE A 64 21.60 1.56 11.60
N SER A 65 22.37 2.59 11.95
CA SER A 65 22.26 3.94 11.38
C SER A 65 22.76 4.04 9.92
N ILE A 66 23.70 3.16 9.52
CA ILE A 66 24.22 3.12 8.14
C ILE A 66 23.12 2.68 7.15
N LEU A 67 22.26 1.74 7.56
CA LEU A 67 21.21 1.19 6.67
C LEU A 67 20.19 2.26 6.21
N PRO A 68 19.59 3.08 7.10
CA PRO A 68 18.77 4.23 6.71
C PRO A 68 19.52 5.27 5.88
N CYS A 69 20.82 5.50 6.14
CA CYS A 69 21.61 6.42 5.32
C CYS A 69 21.74 5.93 3.88
N ILE A 70 21.96 4.62 3.67
CA ILE A 70 21.97 4.01 2.33
C ILE A 70 20.59 4.12 1.67
N GLN A 71 19.50 3.91 2.41
CA GLN A 71 18.14 4.09 1.90
C GLN A 71 17.88 5.54 1.48
N LEU A 72 18.27 6.52 2.29
CA LEU A 72 18.16 7.94 1.96
C LEU A 72 18.98 8.31 0.72
N LEU A 73 20.21 7.79 0.61
CA LEU A 73 21.04 8.00 -0.56
C LEU A 73 20.40 7.38 -1.82
N SER A 74 19.80 6.21 -1.68
CA SER A 74 19.09 5.54 -2.79
C SER A 74 17.89 6.38 -3.24
N CYS A 75 17.08 6.88 -2.30
CA CYS A 75 15.97 7.78 -2.62
C CYS A 75 16.41 9.06 -3.32
N TYR A 76 17.59 9.60 -2.99
CA TYR A 76 18.14 10.78 -3.67
C TYR A 76 18.46 10.50 -5.16
N PHE A 77 18.84 9.28 -5.52
CA PHE A 77 19.16 8.89 -6.89
C PHE A 77 17.95 8.48 -7.73
N VAL A 78 16.78 8.26 -7.11
CA VAL A 78 15.55 7.95 -7.86
C VAL A 78 15.15 9.18 -8.66
N LYS A 79 15.33 9.10 -9.97
CA LYS A 79 14.98 10.16 -10.91
C LYS A 79 13.48 10.07 -11.22
N GLU A 80 12.71 11.03 -10.73
CA GLU A 80 11.32 11.20 -11.14
C GLU A 80 11.29 11.65 -12.60
N ASN A 81 10.62 10.88 -13.46
CA ASN A 81 10.27 11.37 -14.80
C ASN A 81 9.12 12.36 -14.62
N SER A 82 9.41 13.66 -14.73
CA SER A 82 8.37 14.69 -14.72
C SER A 82 7.40 14.44 -15.87
N VAL A 83 6.16 14.08 -15.54
CA VAL A 83 5.05 14.06 -16.51
C VAL A 83 5.00 15.45 -17.15
N ASN A 84 5.22 15.50 -18.46
CA ASN A 84 5.26 16.74 -19.21
C ASN A 84 3.87 17.36 -19.16
N ILE A 85 3.74 18.52 -18.54
CA ILE A 85 2.47 19.25 -18.36
C ILE A 85 1.80 19.58 -19.71
N GLU A 86 2.54 19.48 -20.82
CA GLU A 86 2.04 19.66 -22.19
C GLU A 86 1.00 18.60 -22.59
N ASP A 87 1.13 17.34 -22.13
CA ASP A 87 0.17 16.26 -22.46
C ASP A 87 -1.19 16.44 -21.72
N LEU A 88 -1.18 17.10 -20.55
CA LEU A 88 -2.40 17.42 -19.79
C LEU A 88 -3.21 18.56 -20.41
N VAL A 89 -2.57 19.42 -21.21
CA VAL A 89 -3.22 20.55 -21.88
C VAL A 89 -3.95 20.10 -23.16
N GLU A 90 -3.45 19.07 -23.85
CA GLU A 90 -4.14 18.48 -25.01
C GLU A 90 -5.42 17.70 -24.63
N ASP A 91 -5.43 16.92 -23.53
CA ASP A 91 -6.66 16.20 -23.12
C ASP A 91 -7.74 17.15 -22.55
N SER A 92 -7.32 18.31 -22.02
CA SER A 92 -8.24 19.35 -21.53
C SER A 92 -8.90 20.13 -22.69
N THR A 93 -8.14 20.43 -23.76
CA THR A 93 -8.65 21.17 -24.92
C THR A 93 -9.53 20.31 -25.83
N ALA A 94 -9.33 18.99 -25.86
CA ALA A 94 -10.19 18.05 -26.59
C ALA A 94 -11.59 17.91 -25.96
N LYS A 95 -11.72 17.99 -24.63
CA LYS A 95 -13.01 17.83 -23.92
C LYS A 95 -13.88 19.10 -23.93
N ASP A 96 -13.29 20.29 -23.99
CA ASP A 96 -14.07 21.54 -23.99
C ASP A 96 -14.74 21.88 -25.34
N THR A 97 -14.41 21.15 -26.42
CA THR A 97 -14.98 21.42 -27.76
C THR A 97 -16.29 20.66 -28.03
N GLN A 98 -16.72 19.71 -27.18
CA GLN A 98 -17.93 18.90 -27.42
C GLN A 98 -19.13 19.18 -26.49
N THR A 99 -19.05 20.12 -25.54
CA THR A 99 -20.11 20.34 -24.54
C THR A 99 -20.64 21.77 -24.45
N ASN A 100 -20.78 22.49 -25.57
CA ASN A 100 -21.60 23.70 -25.60
C ASN A 100 -22.32 23.88 -26.94
N GLY A 101 -23.63 23.59 -26.95
CA GLY A 101 -24.55 24.11 -27.96
C GLY A 101 -25.57 23.11 -28.49
N SER A 102 -26.56 22.71 -27.68
CA SER A 102 -27.85 22.26 -28.23
C SER A 102 -29.00 22.96 -27.52
N SER A 103 -30.04 23.26 -28.30
CA SER A 103 -31.35 23.85 -27.98
C SER A 103 -31.48 25.39 -27.98
N ASN A 104 -31.90 25.93 -29.13
CA ASN A 104 -33.30 26.37 -29.22
C ASN A 104 -33.80 26.39 -30.68
N SER A 105 -35.05 25.93 -30.81
CA SER A 105 -35.80 25.60 -32.02
C SER A 105 -36.67 26.75 -32.55
N ARG A 106 -37.08 26.59 -33.82
CA ARG A 106 -38.22 27.20 -34.58
C ARG A 106 -37.84 28.43 -35.42
N ALA A 107 -38.33 28.64 -36.64
CA ALA A 107 -39.06 27.87 -37.66
C ALA A 107 -39.20 28.81 -38.90
N LEU A 108 -39.25 28.25 -40.14
CA LEU A 108 -39.78 28.85 -41.39
C LEU A 108 -38.98 30.05 -41.97
N ASP A 109 -38.80 30.31 -43.26
CA ASP A 109 -39.17 29.73 -44.56
C ASP A 109 -38.22 30.32 -45.63
N GLU A 110 -38.08 29.59 -46.73
CA GLU A 110 -37.75 29.94 -48.14
C GLU A 110 -36.84 31.10 -48.61
N ASP A 111 -36.12 30.74 -49.68
CA ASP A 111 -35.70 31.52 -50.85
C ASP A 111 -34.45 32.43 -50.86
N SER A 112 -33.43 31.93 -51.55
CA SER A 112 -32.49 32.72 -52.38
C SER A 112 -33.21 33.21 -53.66
N PRO A 113 -32.85 34.31 -54.35
CA PRO A 113 -31.46 34.58 -54.76
C PRO A 113 -31.04 36.07 -54.97
N LEU A 114 -29.72 36.26 -55.19
CA LEU A 114 -29.07 37.26 -56.05
C LEU A 114 -29.53 38.74 -56.01
N THR A 115 -28.63 39.66 -55.62
CA THR A 115 -27.98 40.66 -56.51
C THR A 115 -27.48 41.94 -55.79
N LYS A 116 -26.38 42.48 -56.37
CA LYS A 116 -26.00 43.91 -56.53
C LYS A 116 -25.34 44.70 -55.40
N LYS A 117 -24.10 45.08 -55.73
CA LYS A 117 -23.37 46.32 -55.36
C LYS A 117 -24.26 47.57 -55.33
N SER A 118 -23.98 48.48 -54.39
CA SER A 118 -23.79 49.90 -54.71
C SER A 118 -23.04 50.65 -53.61
N ASN A 119 -22.00 51.38 -54.02
CA ASN A 119 -21.39 52.48 -53.28
C ASN A 119 -22.39 53.64 -53.12
N SER A 120 -22.35 54.37 -52.00
CA SER A 120 -22.29 55.84 -52.04
C SER A 120 -21.99 56.44 -50.67
N SER A 121 -20.94 57.25 -50.67
CA SER A 121 -20.51 58.23 -49.69
C SER A 121 -21.59 59.23 -49.27
N THR A 122 -21.55 59.73 -48.03
CA THR A 122 -21.55 61.18 -47.74
C THR A 122 -21.11 61.48 -46.31
N ARG A 123 -20.79 62.76 -46.08
CA ARG A 123 -19.68 63.30 -45.30
C ARG A 123 -20.21 64.40 -44.37
N LYS A 124 -19.60 64.58 -43.18
CA LYS A 124 -19.39 65.81 -42.36
C LYS A 124 -19.57 65.49 -40.86
N ARG A 125 -18.56 65.56 -39.96
CA ARG A 125 -17.63 66.62 -39.49
C ARG A 125 -18.15 67.40 -38.26
N LYS A 126 -17.56 67.13 -37.07
CA LYS A 126 -16.92 68.09 -36.12
C LYS A 126 -16.41 67.32 -34.88
N LYS A 127 -15.09 67.20 -34.67
CA LYS A 127 -14.16 68.11 -33.94
C LYS A 127 -14.16 67.88 -32.41
N GLY A 128 -13.03 67.40 -31.90
CA GLY A 128 -12.67 67.44 -30.48
C GLY A 128 -11.26 66.87 -30.24
N LYS A 129 -10.25 67.75 -30.24
CA LYS A 129 -8.82 67.49 -30.04
C LYS A 129 -8.50 66.72 -28.75
N LYS A 130 -7.50 65.82 -28.79
CA LYS A 130 -6.37 65.86 -27.85
C LYS A 130 -5.18 65.07 -28.42
N ASN A 131 -4.05 65.76 -28.60
CA ASN A 131 -2.77 65.13 -28.90
C ASN A 131 -1.79 65.53 -27.78
N THR A 132 -1.00 64.52 -27.37
CA THR A 132 0.36 64.60 -26.82
C THR A 132 0.55 65.16 -25.40
N LYS A 133 0.99 64.30 -24.47
CA LYS A 133 2.39 64.25 -23.99
C LYS A 133 2.61 63.18 -22.91
N ASN A 134 3.69 62.43 -23.13
CA ASN A 134 4.32 61.51 -22.19
C ASN A 134 4.54 62.14 -20.81
N LYS A 135 4.18 61.40 -19.77
CA LYS A 135 4.89 61.45 -18.49
C LYS A 135 4.94 60.03 -17.92
N ALA A 136 6.07 59.38 -18.16
CA ALA A 136 6.46 58.19 -17.43
C ALA A 136 6.61 58.58 -15.95
N VAL A 137 5.78 57.99 -15.09
CA VAL A 137 6.01 57.96 -13.65
C VAL A 137 5.87 56.50 -13.23
N ASN A 138 6.96 55.99 -12.71
CA ASN A 138 7.15 54.66 -12.14
C ASN A 138 5.93 54.15 -11.36
N THR A 139 5.35 53.04 -11.81
CA THR A 139 4.63 52.10 -10.94
C THR A 139 5.30 50.74 -11.01
N ARG A 140 6.59 50.72 -10.67
CA ARG A 140 7.38 49.50 -10.48
C ARG A 140 7.28 49.05 -9.01
N LYS A 141 6.06 48.87 -8.50
CA LYS A 141 5.76 48.25 -7.20
C LYS A 141 4.36 47.64 -7.23
N SER A 142 4.21 46.48 -7.89
CA SER A 142 3.14 45.50 -7.61
C SER A 142 3.26 44.25 -8.51
N LYS A 143 4.45 43.63 -8.61
CA LYS A 143 4.60 42.34 -9.32
C LYS A 143 5.48 41.32 -8.59
N VAL A 144 5.76 41.52 -7.30
CA VAL A 144 6.64 40.63 -6.52
C VAL A 144 5.91 39.93 -5.36
N LEU A 145 4.63 40.25 -5.09
CA LEU A 145 3.89 39.65 -3.96
C LEU A 145 2.76 38.68 -4.36
N ASP A 146 2.74 38.17 -5.60
CA ASP A 146 1.61 37.36 -6.10
C ASP A 146 2.06 36.01 -6.72
N LYS A 147 3.36 35.71 -6.68
CA LYS A 147 3.92 34.45 -7.20
C LYS A 147 3.93 33.32 -6.18
N GLY A 148 4.01 33.65 -4.89
CA GLY A 148 3.93 32.67 -3.78
C GLY A 148 2.52 32.13 -3.59
N ASP A 149 1.52 33.01 -3.64
CA ASP A 149 0.11 32.64 -3.48
C ASP A 149 -0.40 31.82 -4.68
N SER A 150 0.07 32.07 -5.90
CA SER A 150 -0.30 31.27 -7.07
C SER A 150 0.18 29.81 -6.98
N LEU A 151 1.38 29.55 -6.45
CA LEU A 151 1.90 28.19 -6.33
C LEU A 151 1.24 27.43 -5.18
N ALA A 152 1.05 28.07 -4.02
CA ALA A 152 0.34 27.49 -2.89
C ALA A 152 -1.13 27.19 -3.22
N THR A 153 -1.81 28.11 -3.93
CA THR A 153 -3.20 27.92 -4.35
C THR A 153 -3.32 26.84 -5.44
N LYS A 154 -2.35 26.74 -6.36
CA LYS A 154 -2.27 25.65 -7.35
C LYS A 154 -1.98 24.30 -6.69
N SER A 155 -1.05 24.23 -5.75
CA SER A 155 -0.75 23.00 -4.99
C SER A 155 -1.94 22.57 -4.14
N PHE A 156 -2.66 23.52 -3.54
CA PHE A 156 -3.87 23.23 -2.77
C PHE A 156 -5.01 22.74 -3.66
N HIS A 157 -5.21 23.34 -4.84
CA HIS A 157 -6.21 22.89 -5.80
C HIS A 157 -5.84 21.50 -6.39
N SER A 158 -4.57 21.27 -6.68
CA SER A 158 -4.05 19.96 -7.12
C SER A 158 -4.26 18.89 -6.04
N LEU A 159 -3.94 19.20 -4.78
CA LEU A 159 -4.16 18.31 -3.64
C LEU A 159 -5.65 18.03 -3.43
N LYS A 160 -6.50 19.05 -3.57
CA LYS A 160 -7.95 18.90 -3.45
C LYS A 160 -8.52 18.00 -4.57
N ASN A 161 -8.03 18.16 -5.79
CA ASN A 161 -8.42 17.31 -6.92
C ASN A 161 -7.95 15.87 -6.70
N ALA A 162 -6.69 15.66 -6.33
CA ALA A 162 -6.14 14.33 -6.00
C ALA A 162 -6.92 13.67 -4.85
N ALA A 163 -7.30 14.43 -3.81
CA ALA A 163 -8.11 13.94 -2.70
C ALA A 163 -9.54 13.59 -3.13
N TYR A 164 -10.14 14.37 -4.03
CA TYR A 164 -11.47 14.08 -4.58
C TYR A 164 -11.46 12.81 -5.43
N ASP A 165 -10.48 12.66 -6.32
CA ASP A 165 -10.32 11.49 -7.17
C ASP A 165 -9.99 10.23 -6.35
N LEU A 166 -9.15 10.36 -5.32
CA LEU A 166 -8.89 9.29 -4.35
C LEU A 166 -10.17 8.89 -3.61
N CYS A 167 -10.94 9.87 -3.11
CA CYS A 167 -12.20 9.59 -2.42
C CYS A 167 -13.19 8.87 -3.34
N ARG A 168 -13.29 9.31 -4.59
CA ARG A 168 -14.12 8.68 -5.62
C ARG A 168 -13.66 7.25 -5.93
N ALA A 169 -12.36 7.02 -6.08
CA ALA A 169 -11.77 5.72 -6.35
C ALA A 169 -11.98 4.76 -5.17
N PHE A 170 -11.69 5.21 -3.95
CA PHE A 170 -11.88 4.43 -2.73
C PHE A 170 -13.36 4.03 -2.51
N ARG A 171 -14.30 4.89 -2.92
CA ARG A 171 -15.73 4.62 -2.83
C ARG A 171 -16.25 3.61 -3.86
N GLN A 172 -15.40 3.19 -4.81
CA GLN A 172 -15.77 2.12 -5.74
C GLN A 172 -15.88 0.78 -4.99
N PRO A 173 -17.00 0.05 -5.13
CA PRO A 173 -17.22 -1.20 -4.40
C PRO A 173 -16.21 -2.30 -4.77
N MET A 174 -15.57 -2.20 -5.94
CA MET A 174 -14.51 -3.14 -6.35
C MET A 174 -13.24 -3.02 -5.51
N ILE A 175 -12.94 -1.83 -4.99
CA ILE A 175 -11.75 -1.53 -4.17
C ILE A 175 -12.12 -1.61 -2.68
N LEU A 176 -13.25 -0.99 -2.29
CA LEU A 176 -13.68 -0.91 -0.91
C LEU A 176 -13.91 -2.28 -0.27
N ARG A 177 -14.49 -3.24 -1.01
CA ARG A 177 -14.82 -4.56 -0.46
C ARG A 177 -13.57 -5.39 -0.11
N PRO A 178 -12.58 -5.57 -1.01
CA PRO A 178 -11.30 -6.20 -0.64
C PRO A 178 -10.58 -5.47 0.49
N MET A 179 -10.51 -4.13 0.45
CA MET A 179 -9.81 -3.36 1.49
C MET A 179 -10.48 -3.48 2.86
N SER A 180 -11.81 -3.45 2.91
CA SER A 180 -12.57 -3.64 4.14
C SER A 180 -12.37 -5.05 4.70
N TRP A 181 -12.35 -6.07 3.83
CA TRP A 181 -12.06 -7.44 4.26
C TRP A 181 -10.65 -7.56 4.85
N PHE A 182 -9.66 -6.94 4.21
CA PHE A 182 -8.27 -6.97 4.66
C PHE A 182 -8.10 -6.27 6.02
N PHE A 183 -8.70 -5.09 6.17
CA PHE A 183 -8.73 -4.35 7.43
C PHE A 183 -9.42 -5.13 8.54
N LEU A 184 -10.58 -5.73 8.25
CA LEU A 184 -11.31 -6.56 9.19
C LEU A 184 -10.49 -7.80 9.58
N ALA A 185 -9.74 -8.39 8.63
CA ALA A 185 -8.88 -9.53 8.90
C ALA A 185 -7.76 -9.20 9.89
N HIS A 186 -7.18 -7.99 9.82
CA HIS A 186 -6.14 -7.56 10.78
C HIS A 186 -6.69 -7.19 12.15
N ILE A 187 -7.92 -6.67 12.23
CA ILE A 187 -8.53 -6.27 13.52
C ILE A 187 -9.08 -7.46 14.28
N THR A 188 -9.72 -8.39 13.57
CA THR A 188 -10.41 -9.52 14.21
C THR A 188 -9.45 -10.52 14.80
N ILE A 189 -8.24 -10.63 14.25
CA ILE A 189 -7.18 -11.50 14.75
C ILE A 189 -6.36 -10.75 15.82
N PRO A 190 -6.48 -11.10 17.11
CA PRO A 190 -5.69 -10.45 18.16
C PRO A 190 -4.20 -10.73 17.98
N ASN A 191 -3.37 -9.69 17.92
CA ASN A 191 -1.93 -9.85 17.77
C ASN A 191 -1.30 -10.20 19.14
N LEU A 192 -0.92 -11.47 19.30
CA LEU A 192 -0.25 -11.98 20.50
C LEU A 192 1.27 -12.16 20.32
N SER A 193 1.87 -11.63 19.24
CA SER A 193 3.28 -11.87 18.92
C SER A 193 4.23 -11.44 20.03
N THR A 194 3.94 -10.33 20.73
CA THR A 194 4.75 -9.87 21.86
C THR A 194 4.69 -10.84 23.04
N VAL A 195 3.50 -11.32 23.41
CA VAL A 195 3.30 -12.26 24.52
C VAL A 195 3.97 -13.60 24.21
N LEU A 196 3.85 -14.07 22.97
CA LEU A 196 4.50 -15.29 22.52
C LEU A 196 6.03 -15.16 22.56
N PHE A 197 6.57 -14.01 22.16
CA PHE A 197 8.01 -13.74 22.25
C PHE A 197 8.53 -13.78 23.69
N TYR A 198 7.80 -13.19 24.65
CA TYR A 198 8.15 -13.31 26.07
C TYR A 198 8.10 -14.76 26.56
N TYR A 199 7.08 -15.52 26.18
CA TYR A 199 6.99 -16.94 26.50
C TYR A 199 8.17 -17.76 25.93
N GLU A 200 8.54 -17.51 24.67
CA GLU A 200 9.67 -18.18 24.00
C GLU A 200 11.02 -17.86 24.67
N THR A 201 11.20 -16.63 25.15
CA THR A 201 12.46 -16.16 25.73
C THR A 201 12.59 -16.48 27.23
N GLU A 202 11.52 -16.30 28.01
CA GLU A 202 11.54 -16.46 29.47
C GLU A 202 11.24 -17.89 29.93
N VAL A 203 10.27 -18.55 29.30
CA VAL A 203 9.85 -19.92 29.68
C VAL A 203 10.67 -20.97 28.95
N LEU A 204 10.76 -20.87 27.62
CA LEU A 204 11.50 -21.84 26.81
C LEU A 204 13.01 -21.57 26.80
N LYS A 205 13.46 -20.42 27.32
CA LYS A 205 14.87 -20.00 27.40
C LYS A 205 15.57 -20.09 26.04
N LEU A 206 14.86 -19.70 24.98
CA LEU A 206 15.43 -19.64 23.64
C LEU A 206 16.35 -18.42 23.52
N GLU A 207 17.56 -18.65 23.03
CA GLU A 207 18.53 -17.58 22.80
C GLU A 207 18.08 -16.66 21.67
N ALA A 208 18.36 -15.36 21.76
CA ALA A 208 18.01 -14.39 20.72
C ALA A 208 18.61 -14.75 19.35
N SER A 209 19.79 -15.39 19.33
CA SER A 209 20.44 -15.93 18.12
C SER A 209 19.61 -17.03 17.45
N PHE A 210 18.94 -17.88 18.24
CA PHE A 210 18.01 -18.90 17.74
C PHE A 210 16.76 -18.27 17.14
N LEU A 211 16.21 -17.23 17.78
CA LEU A 211 15.07 -16.49 17.23
C LEU A 211 15.40 -15.78 15.90
N GLY A 212 16.62 -15.26 15.77
CA GLY A 212 17.13 -14.73 14.50
C GLY A 212 17.15 -15.81 13.40
N THR A 213 17.62 -17.01 13.74
CA THR A 213 17.62 -18.17 12.83
C THR A 213 16.20 -18.62 12.48
N ALA A 214 15.26 -18.58 13.41
CA ALA A 214 13.84 -18.85 13.14
C ALA A 214 13.28 -17.88 12.09
N ARG A 215 13.59 -16.59 12.19
CA ARG A 215 13.17 -15.61 11.17
C ARG A 215 13.74 -15.90 9.78
N VAL A 216 14.99 -16.39 9.69
CA VAL A 216 15.57 -16.84 8.41
C VAL A 216 14.72 -17.93 7.77
N VAL A 217 14.25 -18.91 8.55
CA VAL A 217 13.34 -19.96 8.08
C VAL A 217 12.03 -19.37 7.58
N GLY A 218 11.50 -18.35 8.26
CA GLY A 218 10.31 -17.62 7.81
C GLY A 218 10.51 -16.95 6.46
N TRP A 219 11.63 -16.25 6.27
CA TRP A 219 11.97 -15.61 4.99
C TRP A 219 12.21 -16.62 3.86
N LEU A 220 12.83 -17.78 4.16
CA LEU A 220 12.93 -18.88 3.21
C LEU A 220 11.56 -19.44 2.83
N GLY A 221 10.66 -19.55 3.82
CA GLY A 221 9.26 -19.93 3.61
C GLY A 221 8.52 -18.94 2.71
N LEU A 222 8.73 -17.63 2.91
CA LEU A 222 8.18 -16.60 2.04
C LEU A 222 8.73 -16.71 0.61
N MET A 223 10.05 -16.88 0.45
CA MET A 223 10.69 -17.05 -0.86
C MET A 223 10.12 -18.26 -1.60
N LEU A 224 9.99 -19.40 -0.91
CA LEU A 224 9.38 -20.61 -1.46
C LEU A 224 7.90 -20.37 -1.80
N GLY A 225 7.15 -19.68 -0.95
CA GLY A 225 5.75 -19.31 -1.19
C GLY A 225 5.57 -18.44 -2.43
N THR A 226 6.42 -17.41 -2.59
CA THR A 226 6.45 -16.53 -3.77
C THR A 226 6.78 -17.31 -5.04
N PHE A 227 7.73 -18.25 -4.98
CA PHE A 227 8.02 -19.14 -6.10
C PHE A 227 6.83 -20.04 -6.47
N ILE A 228 6.17 -20.66 -5.49
CA ILE A 228 4.96 -21.46 -5.69
C ILE A 228 3.84 -20.58 -6.27
N TYR A 229 3.74 -19.33 -5.86
CA TYR A 229 2.76 -18.38 -6.39
C TYR A 229 2.93 -18.12 -7.88
N ASN A 230 4.17 -17.81 -8.30
CA ASN A 230 4.49 -17.59 -9.71
C ASN A 230 4.25 -18.82 -10.59
N ARG A 231 4.49 -20.01 -10.05
CA ARG A 231 4.36 -21.26 -10.80
C ARG A 231 2.91 -21.73 -10.89
N HIS A 232 2.15 -21.67 -9.79
CA HIS A 232 0.84 -22.32 -9.69
C HIS A 232 -0.30 -21.37 -9.24
N LEU A 233 -0.09 -20.54 -8.22
CA LEU A 233 -1.21 -19.78 -7.61
C LEU A 233 -1.64 -18.57 -8.44
N LYS A 234 -0.81 -18.04 -9.34
CA LYS A 234 -1.17 -16.91 -10.22
C LYS A 234 -2.37 -17.19 -11.14
N HIS A 235 -2.65 -18.45 -11.42
CA HIS A 235 -3.78 -18.88 -12.24
C HIS A 235 -5.06 -19.12 -11.42
N MET A 236 -4.97 -19.08 -10.08
CA MET A 236 -6.10 -19.28 -9.19
C MET A 236 -6.78 -17.95 -8.87
N THR A 237 -8.06 -18.02 -8.52
CA THR A 237 -8.83 -16.86 -7.99
C THR A 237 -8.29 -16.45 -6.62
N LEU A 238 -8.19 -15.14 -6.34
CA LEU A 238 -7.69 -14.61 -5.07
C LEU A 238 -8.39 -15.21 -3.83
N ARG A 239 -9.71 -15.43 -3.92
CA ARG A 239 -10.50 -16.08 -2.86
C ARG A 239 -9.93 -17.44 -2.43
N ARG A 240 -9.52 -18.27 -3.39
CA ARG A 240 -8.96 -19.61 -3.11
C ARG A 240 -7.58 -19.51 -2.46
N ILE A 241 -6.74 -18.58 -2.92
CA ILE A 241 -5.41 -18.35 -2.36
C ILE A 241 -5.54 -17.94 -0.89
N LEU A 242 -6.43 -16.98 -0.60
CA LEU A 242 -6.68 -16.52 0.77
C LEU A 242 -7.34 -17.60 1.63
N MET A 243 -8.21 -18.43 1.06
CA MET A 243 -8.78 -19.59 1.76
C MET A 243 -7.70 -20.59 2.17
N TYR A 244 -6.84 -21.01 1.24
CA TYR A 244 -5.72 -21.92 1.55
C TYR A 244 -4.76 -21.32 2.57
N ALA A 245 -4.47 -20.02 2.48
CA ALA A 245 -3.61 -19.35 3.44
C ALA A 245 -4.21 -19.35 4.86
N HIS A 246 -5.52 -19.09 5.01
CA HIS A 246 -6.17 -19.15 6.32
C HIS A 246 -6.29 -20.57 6.87
N VAL A 247 -6.51 -21.57 6.00
CA VAL A 247 -6.48 -22.99 6.40
C VAL A 247 -5.09 -23.38 6.89
N ALA A 248 -4.03 -22.95 6.19
CA ALA A 248 -2.65 -23.18 6.62
C ALA A 248 -2.34 -22.46 7.95
N LEU A 249 -2.78 -21.21 8.13
CA LEU A 249 -2.69 -20.50 9.41
C LEU A 249 -3.45 -21.21 10.54
N ALA A 250 -4.64 -21.74 10.28
CA ALA A 250 -5.41 -22.50 11.26
C ALA A 250 -4.67 -23.78 11.68
N PHE A 251 -4.07 -24.49 10.71
CA PHE A 251 -3.23 -25.65 11.00
C PHE A 251 -2.01 -25.29 11.84
N LEU A 252 -1.31 -24.20 11.53
CA LEU A 252 -0.17 -23.73 12.32
C LEU A 252 -0.55 -23.28 13.73
N ASN A 253 -1.71 -22.62 13.88
CA ASN A 253 -2.24 -22.26 15.20
C ASN A 253 -2.53 -23.51 16.05
N LEU A 254 -2.98 -24.62 15.45
CA LEU A 254 -3.13 -25.89 16.16
C LEU A 254 -1.79 -26.45 16.64
N LEU A 255 -0.73 -26.34 15.82
CA LEU A 255 0.62 -26.72 16.25
C LEU A 255 1.10 -25.84 17.41
N GLN A 256 0.80 -24.55 17.38
CA GLN A 256 1.15 -23.61 18.44
C GLN A 256 0.43 -23.93 19.76
N ILE A 257 -0.84 -24.32 19.71
CA ILE A 257 -1.59 -24.85 20.87
C ILE A 257 -0.91 -26.12 21.42
N ALA A 258 -0.42 -27.01 20.54
CA ALA A 258 0.27 -28.23 20.93
C ALA A 258 1.62 -27.95 21.63
N VAL A 259 2.35 -26.91 21.20
CA VAL A 259 3.58 -26.43 21.87
C VAL A 259 3.28 -25.92 23.26
N VAL A 260 2.31 -25.01 23.39
CA VAL A 260 1.99 -24.39 24.69
C VAL A 260 1.38 -25.39 25.66
N SER A 261 0.62 -26.37 25.17
CA SER A 261 0.09 -27.47 26.00
C SER A 261 1.16 -28.50 26.42
N ARG A 262 2.44 -28.31 26.05
CA ARG A 262 3.56 -29.24 26.27
C ARG A 262 3.33 -30.66 25.72
N LYS A 263 2.31 -30.86 24.87
CA LYS A 263 2.04 -32.14 24.17
C LYS A 263 3.18 -32.48 23.21
N ASN A 264 3.93 -31.49 22.75
CA ASN A 264 5.12 -31.63 21.93
C ASN A 264 6.14 -32.63 22.50
N ILE A 265 6.33 -32.61 23.82
CA ILE A 265 7.29 -33.47 24.54
C ILE A 265 6.82 -34.92 24.55
N ALA A 266 5.50 -35.16 24.63
CA ALA A 266 4.93 -36.51 24.56
C ALA A 266 5.13 -37.18 23.18
N PHE A 267 5.23 -36.37 22.11
CA PHE A 267 5.56 -36.84 20.76
C PHE A 267 7.07 -36.91 20.48
N GLY A 268 7.92 -36.55 21.46
CA GLY A 268 9.39 -36.59 21.32
C GLY A 268 9.96 -35.49 20.42
N VAL A 269 9.18 -34.48 20.06
CA VAL A 269 9.63 -33.35 19.23
C VAL A 269 10.18 -32.25 20.12
N SER A 270 11.35 -31.71 19.77
CA SER A 270 11.99 -30.63 20.53
C SER A 270 11.19 -29.33 20.43
N ASP A 271 11.03 -28.62 21.54
CA ASP A 271 10.37 -27.31 21.62
C ASP A 271 10.99 -26.30 20.64
N ARG A 272 12.31 -26.38 20.43
CA ARG A 272 13.04 -25.54 19.47
C ARG A 272 12.52 -25.72 18.05
N VAL A 273 12.38 -26.96 17.60
CA VAL A 273 11.96 -27.28 16.22
C VAL A 273 10.51 -26.86 16.00
N MET A 274 9.63 -27.15 16.96
CA MET A 274 8.22 -26.82 16.80
C MET A 274 7.96 -25.30 16.84
N VAL A 275 8.69 -24.55 17.68
CA VAL A 275 8.66 -23.08 17.67
C VAL A 275 9.20 -22.54 16.34
N LEU A 276 10.35 -23.03 15.89
CA LEU A 276 10.98 -22.63 14.63
C LEU A 276 10.04 -22.80 13.42
N PHE A 277 9.31 -23.92 13.35
CA PHE A 277 8.34 -24.15 12.27
C PHE A 277 7.01 -23.43 12.49
N GLY A 278 6.57 -23.24 13.74
CA GLY A 278 5.32 -22.58 14.06
C GLY A 278 5.36 -21.08 13.79
N SER A 279 6.13 -20.32 14.57
CA SER A 279 6.12 -18.86 14.52
C SER A 279 6.66 -18.33 13.19
N ALA A 280 7.75 -18.91 12.70
CA ALA A 280 8.35 -18.47 11.44
C ALA A 280 7.44 -18.70 10.21
N LEU A 281 6.72 -19.82 10.17
CA LEU A 281 5.82 -20.11 9.05
C LEU A 281 4.52 -19.30 9.15
N VAL A 282 4.04 -19.00 10.36
CA VAL A 282 2.92 -18.06 10.56
C VAL A 282 3.26 -16.68 10.00
N ASP A 283 4.44 -16.16 10.33
CA ASP A 283 4.91 -14.87 9.81
C ASP A 283 5.05 -14.90 8.28
N ALA A 284 5.61 -15.98 7.73
CA ALA A 284 5.75 -16.17 6.29
C ALA A 284 4.39 -16.18 5.57
N ILE A 285 3.38 -16.86 6.11
CA ILE A 285 2.04 -16.91 5.51
C ILE A 285 1.33 -15.55 5.62
N ASN A 286 1.49 -14.83 6.74
CA ASN A 286 0.92 -13.49 6.89
C ASN A 286 1.51 -12.51 5.88
N GLN A 287 2.83 -12.55 5.66
CA GLN A 287 3.47 -11.78 4.59
C GLN A 287 3.00 -12.23 3.21
N PHE A 288 2.94 -13.53 2.95
CA PHE A 288 2.47 -14.08 1.67
C PHE A 288 1.06 -13.64 1.30
N LYS A 289 0.12 -13.57 2.25
CA LYS A 289 -1.26 -13.10 2.02
C LYS A 289 -1.32 -11.66 1.50
N PHE A 290 -0.32 -10.86 1.82
CA PHE A 290 -0.22 -9.45 1.45
C PHE A 290 0.08 -9.27 -0.05
N MET A 291 0.95 -10.13 -0.59
CA MET A 291 1.43 -10.05 -1.97
C MET A 291 0.29 -10.08 -3.02
N PRO A 292 -0.61 -11.09 -3.06
CA PRO A 292 -1.71 -11.12 -4.02
C PRO A 292 -2.66 -9.93 -3.90
N PHE A 293 -2.77 -9.36 -2.70
CA PHE A 293 -3.60 -8.19 -2.46
C PHE A 293 -3.00 -6.93 -3.07
N LEU A 294 -1.68 -6.73 -2.93
CA LEU A 294 -0.97 -5.63 -3.60
C LEU A 294 -1.07 -5.74 -5.14
N ILE A 295 -0.99 -6.96 -5.69
CA ILE A 295 -1.16 -7.19 -7.14
C ILE A 295 -2.56 -6.74 -7.58
N LEU A 296 -3.57 -7.14 -6.82
CA LEU A 296 -4.95 -6.75 -7.12
C LEU A 296 -5.14 -5.24 -6.98
N SER A 297 -4.58 -4.63 -5.92
CA SER A 297 -4.65 -3.19 -5.69
C SER A 297 -4.09 -2.44 -6.89
N GLY A 298 -2.91 -2.82 -7.40
CA GLY A 298 -2.27 -2.13 -8.53
C GLY A 298 -3.05 -2.22 -9.83
N ARG A 299 -3.77 -3.33 -10.04
CA ARG A 299 -4.67 -3.47 -11.20
C ARG A 299 -5.96 -2.67 -11.08
N LEU A 300 -6.45 -2.47 -9.85
CA LEU A 300 -7.69 -1.72 -9.60
C LEU A 300 -7.46 -0.21 -9.51
N CYS A 301 -6.22 0.24 -9.32
CA CYS A 301 -5.89 1.65 -9.23
C CYS A 301 -6.21 2.39 -10.55
N PRO A 302 -7.01 3.48 -10.52
CA PRO A 302 -7.23 4.30 -11.70
C PRO A 302 -5.97 5.11 -12.06
N PRO A 303 -5.79 5.46 -13.36
CA PRO A 303 -4.62 6.19 -13.84
C PRO A 303 -4.43 7.53 -13.11
N GLY A 304 -3.18 7.81 -12.73
CA GLY A 304 -2.77 9.11 -12.19
C GLY A 304 -2.91 9.26 -10.68
N ILE A 305 -3.51 8.28 -9.97
CA ILE A 305 -3.58 8.27 -8.49
C ILE A 305 -3.11 6.97 -7.85
N GLU A 306 -2.41 6.11 -8.60
CA GLU A 306 -1.93 4.80 -8.15
C GLU A 306 -1.14 4.88 -6.86
N GLY A 307 -0.09 5.72 -6.82
CA GLY A 307 0.74 5.85 -5.63
C GLY A 307 -0.03 6.35 -4.41
N THR A 308 -1.00 7.25 -4.59
CA THR A 308 -1.83 7.74 -3.49
C THR A 308 -2.81 6.67 -2.98
N LEU A 309 -3.38 5.85 -3.87
CA LEU A 309 -4.28 4.76 -3.48
C LEU A 309 -3.52 3.63 -2.78
N PHE A 310 -2.29 3.32 -3.21
CA PHE A 310 -1.39 2.39 -2.49
C PHE A 310 -0.98 2.94 -1.13
N ALA A 311 -0.61 4.21 -1.05
CA ALA A 311 -0.28 4.84 0.23
C ALA A 311 -1.46 4.79 1.20
N LEU A 312 -2.68 5.01 0.71
CA LEU A 312 -3.90 4.84 1.50
C LEU A 312 -4.09 3.39 1.94
N PHE A 313 -3.90 2.42 1.03
CA PHE A 313 -4.00 0.99 1.35
C PHE A 313 -3.03 0.59 2.46
N MET A 314 -1.77 0.95 2.33
CA MET A 314 -0.74 0.67 3.34
C MET A 314 -1.01 1.38 4.66
N SER A 315 -1.56 2.60 4.62
CA SER A 315 -1.96 3.32 5.84
C SER A 315 -3.10 2.62 6.57
N ILE A 316 -4.12 2.14 5.84
CA ILE A 316 -5.21 1.33 6.40
C ILE A 316 -4.67 0.04 7.00
N ASN A 317 -3.72 -0.61 6.33
CA ASN A 317 -3.08 -1.82 6.85
C ASN A 317 -2.30 -1.58 8.15
N ASN A 318 -1.49 -0.52 8.18
CA ASN A 318 -0.74 -0.13 9.38
C ASN A 318 -1.67 0.22 10.54
N LEU A 319 -2.80 0.90 10.25
CA LEU A 319 -3.85 1.15 11.22
C LEU A 319 -4.49 -0.15 11.72
N GLY A 320 -4.82 -1.08 10.83
CA GLY A 320 -5.37 -2.39 11.18
C GLY A 320 -4.43 -3.18 12.10
N THR A 321 -3.13 -3.20 11.79
CA THR A 321 -2.09 -3.84 12.63
C THR A 321 -1.97 -3.17 14.00
N THR A 322 -2.05 -1.83 14.04
CA THR A 322 -2.01 -1.08 15.31
C THR A 322 -3.22 -1.40 16.19
N ILE A 323 -4.43 -1.39 15.62
CA ILE A 323 -5.65 -1.75 16.33
C ILE A 323 -5.62 -3.22 16.76
N GLY A 324 -5.19 -4.14 15.90
CA GLY A 324 -5.05 -5.56 16.24
C GLY A 324 -4.04 -5.80 17.38
N SER A 325 -3.01 -4.96 17.48
CA SER A 325 -2.05 -4.97 18.60
C SER A 325 -2.67 -4.46 19.89
N PHE A 326 -3.49 -3.42 19.85
CA PHE A 326 -4.27 -2.98 21.02
C PHE A 326 -5.30 -4.03 21.46
N VAL A 327 -5.98 -4.69 20.51
CA VAL A 327 -6.92 -5.79 20.80
C VAL A 327 -6.17 -6.97 21.44
N GLY A 328 -5.00 -7.33 20.92
CA GLY A 328 -4.14 -8.38 21.49
C GLY A 328 -3.65 -8.05 22.90
N ALA A 329 -3.19 -6.81 23.12
CA ALA A 329 -2.79 -6.34 24.45
C ALA A 329 -3.97 -6.30 25.44
N GLY A 330 -5.15 -5.85 24.99
CA GLY A 330 -6.38 -5.88 25.78
C GLY A 330 -6.78 -7.31 26.15
N LEU A 331 -6.70 -8.25 25.20
CA LEU A 331 -6.94 -9.67 25.45
C LEU A 331 -5.95 -10.25 26.48
N ALA A 332 -4.66 -9.92 26.36
CA ALA A 332 -3.64 -10.35 27.32
C ALA A 332 -3.92 -9.79 28.73
N SER A 333 -4.34 -8.53 28.83
CA SER A 333 -4.72 -7.90 30.10
C SER A 333 -5.97 -8.54 30.72
N ILE A 334 -7.02 -8.83 29.93
CA ILE A 334 -8.24 -9.51 30.42
C ILE A 334 -7.93 -10.91 30.94
N LEU A 335 -7.00 -11.61 30.29
CA LEU A 335 -6.56 -12.95 30.69
C LEU A 335 -5.53 -12.94 31.82
N ASN A 336 -5.16 -11.76 32.35
CA ASN A 336 -4.10 -11.60 33.36
C ASN A 336 -2.80 -12.33 32.99
N ILE A 337 -2.39 -12.23 31.73
CA ILE A 337 -1.10 -12.77 31.29
C ILE A 337 -0.02 -11.77 31.67
N ASP A 338 0.80 -12.15 32.65
CA ASP A 338 1.96 -11.38 33.09
C ASP A 338 3.25 -12.12 32.71
N SER A 339 4.36 -11.39 32.60
CA SER A 339 5.72 -11.94 32.47
C SER A 339 6.05 -13.06 33.48
N GLY A 340 5.39 -13.09 34.63
CA GLY A 340 5.56 -14.13 35.65
C GLY A 340 4.60 -15.33 35.59
N SER A 341 3.46 -15.23 34.90
CA SER A 341 2.41 -16.27 34.91
C SER A 341 1.70 -16.38 33.56
N PHE A 342 1.95 -17.48 32.87
CA PHE A 342 1.41 -17.78 31.54
C PHE A 342 0.24 -18.78 31.56
N ASP A 343 -0.40 -18.98 32.71
CA ASP A 343 -1.42 -20.03 32.91
C ASP A 343 -2.60 -19.92 31.93
N ASN A 344 -3.00 -18.68 31.60
CA ASN A 344 -4.08 -18.39 30.66
C ASN A 344 -3.61 -18.19 29.21
N LEU A 345 -2.31 -18.37 28.91
CA LEU A 345 -1.78 -18.20 27.55
C LEU A 345 -2.42 -19.18 26.57
N LEU A 346 -2.68 -20.41 27.01
CA LEU A 346 -3.37 -21.41 26.20
C LEU A 346 -4.76 -20.91 25.77
N LEU A 347 -5.52 -20.30 26.69
CA LEU A 347 -6.84 -19.74 26.39
C LEU A 347 -6.73 -18.57 25.40
N GLY A 348 -5.71 -17.71 25.56
CA GLY A 348 -5.43 -16.63 24.61
C GLY A 348 -5.14 -17.12 23.19
N ILE A 349 -4.33 -18.17 23.05
CA ILE A 349 -4.00 -18.77 21.75
C ILE A 349 -5.23 -19.47 21.14
N VAL A 350 -6.08 -20.11 21.96
CA VAL A 350 -7.34 -20.68 21.48
C VAL A 350 -8.27 -19.59 20.95
N ILE A 351 -8.42 -18.46 21.67
CA ILE A 351 -9.20 -17.31 21.19
C ILE A 351 -8.62 -16.77 19.88
N HIS A 352 -7.29 -16.61 19.80
CA HIS A 352 -6.61 -16.20 18.57
C HIS A 352 -6.89 -17.17 17.40
N ALA A 353 -6.83 -18.49 17.65
CA ALA A 353 -7.12 -19.51 16.65
C ALA A 353 -8.58 -19.45 16.17
N LEU A 354 -9.54 -19.22 17.07
CA LEU A 354 -10.95 -19.05 16.72
C LEU A 354 -11.16 -17.77 15.88
N CYS A 355 -10.51 -16.68 16.25
CA CYS A 355 -10.56 -15.43 15.49
C CYS A 355 -10.03 -15.56 14.07
N ASN A 356 -9.07 -16.44 13.81
CA ASN A 356 -8.54 -16.68 12.46
C ASN A 356 -9.58 -17.29 11.48
N PHE A 357 -10.69 -17.85 11.97
CA PHE A 357 -11.79 -18.31 11.11
C PHE A 357 -12.74 -17.17 10.70
N ILE A 358 -12.75 -16.05 11.43
CA ILE A 358 -13.64 -14.92 11.16
C ILE A 358 -13.39 -14.34 9.74
N PRO A 359 -12.13 -14.07 9.32
CA PRO A 359 -11.88 -13.58 7.97
C PRO A 359 -12.30 -14.56 6.87
N ILE A 360 -12.26 -15.88 7.16
CA ILE A 360 -12.73 -16.91 6.23
C ILE A 360 -14.24 -16.74 5.99
N ALA A 361 -15.02 -16.51 7.06
CA ALA A 361 -16.45 -16.28 6.94
C ALA A 361 -16.76 -15.03 6.10
N PHE A 362 -15.91 -13.99 6.16
CA PHE A 362 -16.06 -12.77 5.36
C PHE A 362 -15.46 -12.84 3.95
N LEU A 363 -14.89 -13.97 3.50
CA LEU A 363 -14.33 -14.12 2.14
C LEU A 363 -15.35 -13.84 1.01
N PHE A 364 -16.65 -13.81 1.32
CA PHE A 364 -17.68 -13.43 0.36
C PHE A 364 -17.57 -11.98 -0.13
N LEU A 365 -16.91 -11.08 0.64
CA LEU A 365 -16.71 -9.67 0.28
C LEU A 365 -15.83 -9.48 -0.96
N ILE A 366 -14.80 -10.30 -1.13
CA ILE A 366 -13.85 -10.18 -2.25
C ILE A 366 -14.55 -10.62 -3.53
N PRO A 367 -14.60 -9.89 -4.66
CA PRO A 367 -15.28 -10.34 -5.87
C PRO A 367 -14.82 -11.72 -6.39
N LYS A 368 -15.71 -12.50 -7.04
CA LYS A 368 -15.37 -13.83 -7.58
C LYS A 368 -14.39 -13.78 -8.77
N GLU A 369 -14.34 -12.64 -9.46
CA GLU A 369 -13.63 -12.44 -10.73
C GLU A 369 -12.20 -11.90 -10.56
N ALA A 370 -11.73 -11.66 -9.34
CA ALA A 370 -10.36 -11.21 -9.10
C ALA A 370 -9.37 -12.39 -9.27
N THR A 371 -8.89 -12.62 -10.49
CA THR A 371 -7.81 -13.56 -10.82
C THR A 371 -6.43 -12.89 -10.83
N GLY A 372 -5.40 -13.63 -10.41
CA GLY A 372 -4.00 -13.20 -10.45
C GLY A 372 -3.43 -13.09 -11.87
N SER A 373 -4.10 -13.65 -12.88
CA SER A 373 -3.77 -13.52 -14.30
C SER A 373 -4.98 -13.01 -15.09
N SER A 374 -4.69 -12.16 -16.07
CA SER A 374 -5.60 -11.71 -17.11
C SER A 374 -6.14 -12.90 -17.90
N GLY A 375 -7.44 -12.92 -18.14
CA GLY A 375 -7.97 -13.57 -19.34
C GLY A 375 -7.44 -12.87 -20.59
#